data_AF-A0A7S2W759-F1
#
_entry.id   AF-A0A7S2W759-F1
#
_cell.length_a   1.000
_cell.length_b   1.000
_cell.length_c   1.000
_cell.angle_alpha   90.00
_cell.angle_beta   90.00
_cell.angle_gamma   90.00
#
_symmetry.space_group_name_H-M   'P 1'
#
loop_
_entity.id
_entity.type
_entity.pdbx_description
1 polymer ?
#
loop_
_entity_poly.entity_id
_entity_poly.type
_entity_poly.pdbx_seq_one_letter_code
_entity_poly.pdbx_strand_id
1 'polypeptide(L)'
;LESNLDEMIADDVGFMVPIDEPGLKVNRRSCLWNGLIAVAPGHPFIAQTIEIVVNNIRNRFTSVDYDDMLCPDPVMHVSHSFDTLFTCGPCIFGASLNKVLGRHMQSQFEVGEIDLWQVQRDNANTHNIEVNSDDPRLSIPGRSIILKQNKNDMGAHRFTWEEKNMLFAVTDMPDYDDRPPTKEHYSKTHSKAGVYGVKKLYKDSLAADELIEFVIKHQVI
;
A
#
# COMPACT_ATOMS: atom_id res chain seq x y z
N LEU A 1 -13.68 0.71 -27.81
CA LEU A 1 -14.77 1.03 -26.86
C LEU A 1 -14.10 1.84 -25.76
N GLU A 2 -14.28 3.15 -25.76
CA GLU A 2 -13.83 4.02 -24.66
C GLU A 2 -15.09 4.34 -23.87
N SER A 3 -15.19 3.85 -22.64
CA SER A 3 -16.25 4.23 -21.69
C SER A 3 -15.64 5.04 -20.57
N ASN A 4 -16.45 5.84 -19.87
CA ASN A 4 -15.98 6.59 -18.72
C ASN A 4 -15.48 5.61 -17.64
N LEU A 5 -14.42 5.97 -16.91
CA LEU A 5 -13.85 5.15 -15.84
C LEU A 5 -14.92 4.81 -14.78
N ASP A 6 -15.83 5.76 -14.51
CA ASP A 6 -16.94 5.60 -13.58
C ASP A 6 -17.97 4.55 -14.05
N GLU A 7 -18.10 4.31 -15.36
CA GLU A 7 -18.97 3.25 -15.90
C GLU A 7 -18.28 1.87 -15.90
N MET A 8 -16.94 1.84 -15.81
CA MET A 8 -16.16 0.60 -15.81
C MET A 8 -15.95 0.03 -14.41
N ILE A 9 -15.98 0.88 -13.38
CA ILE A 9 -15.92 0.42 -11.99
C ILE A 9 -17.33 0.00 -11.60
N ALA A 10 -17.52 -1.29 -11.35
CA ALA A 10 -18.80 -1.79 -10.87
C ALA A 10 -19.14 -1.17 -9.50
N ASP A 11 -20.42 -0.89 -9.26
CA ASP A 11 -20.93 -0.25 -8.03
C ASP A 11 -20.61 -1.05 -6.75
N ASP A 12 -20.24 -2.33 -6.91
CA ASP A 12 -19.85 -3.23 -5.82
C ASP A 12 -18.36 -3.12 -5.46
N VAL A 13 -17.55 -2.33 -6.16
CA VAL A 13 -16.12 -2.12 -5.87
C VAL A 13 -15.93 -0.90 -4.96
N GLY A 14 -15.44 -1.12 -3.75
CA GLY A 14 -15.11 -0.03 -2.82
C GLY A 14 -13.61 0.30 -2.77
N PHE A 15 -12.75 -0.55 -3.31
CA PHE A 15 -11.32 -0.30 -3.37
C PHE A 15 -10.65 -1.01 -4.54
N MET A 16 -9.74 -0.32 -5.21
CA MET A 16 -8.93 -0.88 -6.30
C MET A 16 -7.57 -0.20 -6.37
N VAL A 17 -6.51 -1.01 -6.45
CA VAL A 17 -5.13 -0.52 -6.52
C VAL A 17 -4.25 -1.51 -7.30
N PRO A 18 -3.27 -1.05 -8.07
CA PRO A 18 -2.28 -1.94 -8.65
C PRO A 18 -1.26 -2.45 -7.66
N ILE A 19 -0.79 -3.66 -7.92
CA ILE A 19 0.43 -4.16 -7.29
C ILE A 19 1.64 -3.35 -7.77
N ASP A 20 2.60 -3.08 -6.89
CA ASP A 20 3.89 -2.51 -7.27
C ASP A 20 4.99 -3.57 -7.16
N GLU A 21 5.90 -3.55 -8.13
CA GLU A 21 7.09 -4.39 -8.17
C GLU A 21 8.34 -3.49 -8.19
N PRO A 22 8.73 -2.88 -7.06
CA PRO A 22 9.94 -2.06 -6.99
C PRO A 22 11.19 -2.96 -7.01
N GLY A 23 11.95 -2.89 -8.10
CA GLY A 23 13.25 -3.57 -8.20
C GLY A 23 13.14 -5.07 -8.48
N LEU A 24 13.38 -5.45 -9.74
CA LEU A 24 13.24 -6.78 -10.37
C LEU A 24 13.95 -7.97 -9.67
N LYS A 25 14.67 -7.77 -8.55
CA LYS A 25 15.46 -8.85 -7.94
C LYS A 25 14.70 -9.74 -6.98
N VAL A 26 13.60 -9.27 -6.38
CA VAL A 26 12.89 -10.06 -5.39
C VAL A 26 11.40 -10.01 -5.66
N ASN A 27 10.83 -11.18 -5.94
CA ASN A 27 9.40 -11.44 -6.16
C ASN A 27 8.60 -11.23 -4.85
N ARG A 28 8.68 -10.03 -4.27
CA ARG A 28 8.07 -9.64 -2.99
C ARG A 28 6.99 -8.60 -3.29
N ARG A 29 5.82 -9.13 -3.61
CA ARG A 29 4.61 -8.41 -4.03
C ARG A 29 3.82 -7.81 -2.87
N SER A 30 4.49 -7.26 -1.86
CA SER A 30 3.82 -6.65 -0.70
C SER A 30 3.62 -5.15 -0.82
N CYS A 31 4.20 -4.51 -1.84
CA CYS A 31 4.04 -3.08 -2.12
C CYS A 31 2.86 -2.87 -3.09
N LEU A 32 2.09 -1.81 -2.87
CA LEU A 32 0.96 -1.44 -3.70
C LEU A 32 1.19 -0.06 -4.29
N TRP A 33 0.96 0.10 -5.59
CA TRP A 33 1.32 1.31 -6.29
C TRP A 33 0.37 2.45 -5.90
N ASN A 34 0.89 3.43 -5.16
CA ASN A 34 0.13 4.57 -4.67
C ASN A 34 -0.08 5.69 -5.72
N GLY A 35 0.33 5.47 -6.97
CA GLY A 35 0.11 6.40 -8.08
C GLY A 35 -1.27 6.30 -8.72
N LEU A 36 -2.01 5.22 -8.46
CA LEU A 36 -3.38 5.01 -8.91
C LEU A 36 -4.16 4.29 -7.82
N ILE A 37 -5.19 4.94 -7.29
CA ILE A 37 -6.04 4.41 -6.23
C ILE A 37 -7.48 4.80 -6.57
N ALA A 38 -8.36 3.82 -6.73
CA ALA A 38 -9.80 4.04 -6.71
C ALA A 38 -10.33 3.55 -5.37
N VAL A 39 -11.03 4.41 -4.62
CA VAL A 39 -11.39 4.11 -3.24
C VAL A 39 -12.65 4.85 -2.81
N ALA A 40 -13.52 4.14 -2.11
CA ALA A 40 -14.69 4.72 -1.47
C ALA A 40 -14.27 5.70 -0.34
N PRO A 41 -15.02 6.78 -0.11
CA PRO A 41 -14.74 7.70 0.99
C PRO A 41 -14.68 6.99 2.34
N GLY A 42 -13.65 7.28 3.15
CA GLY A 42 -13.50 6.72 4.50
C GLY A 42 -13.05 5.26 4.56
N HIS A 43 -12.55 4.68 3.45
CA HIS A 43 -12.14 3.28 3.40
C HIS A 43 -11.06 2.94 4.45
N PRO A 44 -11.22 1.82 5.21
CA PRO A 44 -10.29 1.44 6.29
C PRO A 44 -8.82 1.35 5.89
N PHE A 45 -8.54 0.80 4.71
CA PHE A 45 -7.19 0.77 4.17
C PHE A 45 -6.53 2.15 4.09
N ILE A 46 -7.24 3.18 3.61
CA ILE A 46 -6.67 4.52 3.46
C ILE A 46 -6.52 5.20 4.82
N ALA A 47 -7.51 5.07 5.70
CA ALA A 47 -7.42 5.60 7.06
C ALA A 47 -6.21 5.03 7.81
N GLN A 48 -6.02 3.71 7.75
CA GLN A 48 -4.87 3.03 8.38
C GLN A 48 -3.54 3.47 7.75
N THR A 49 -3.48 3.66 6.43
CA THR A 49 -2.28 4.18 5.76
C THR A 49 -1.95 5.59 6.21
N ILE A 50 -2.92 6.48 6.26
CA ILE A 50 -2.73 7.86 6.73
C ILE A 50 -2.28 7.85 8.19
N GLU A 51 -2.90 7.03 9.04
CA GLU A 51 -2.50 6.84 10.44
C GLU A 51 -1.01 6.52 10.57
N ILE A 52 -0.57 5.46 9.89
CA ILE A 52 0.80 4.97 9.97
C ILE A 52 1.77 6.03 9.43
N VAL A 53 1.49 6.62 8.27
CA VAL A 53 2.37 7.63 7.67
C VAL A 53 2.49 8.86 8.58
N VAL A 54 1.38 9.34 9.15
CA VAL A 54 1.40 10.50 10.05
C VAL A 54 2.19 10.17 11.32
N ASN A 55 1.97 9.01 11.93
CA ASN A 55 2.72 8.57 13.11
C ASN A 55 4.22 8.42 12.79
N ASN A 56 4.56 7.79 11.68
CA ASN A 56 5.96 7.62 11.25
C ASN A 56 6.65 8.97 11.06
N ILE A 57 5.98 9.96 10.45
CA ILE A 57 6.55 11.30 10.25
C ILE A 57 6.66 12.06 11.58
N ARG A 58 5.60 12.09 12.40
CA ARG A 58 5.59 12.84 13.68
C ARG A 58 6.58 12.28 14.69
N ASN A 59 6.75 10.96 14.71
CA ASN A 59 7.69 10.26 15.57
C ASN A 59 9.05 10.04 14.90
N ARG A 60 9.25 10.57 13.68
CA ARG A 60 10.53 10.61 12.96
C ARG A 60 11.16 9.23 12.77
N PHE A 61 10.34 8.26 12.38
CA PHE A 61 10.76 6.89 12.14
C PHE A 61 11.98 6.84 11.22
N THR A 62 12.96 6.09 11.67
CA THR A 62 14.19 5.75 10.97
C THR A 62 14.06 4.35 10.36
N SER A 63 15.10 3.91 9.64
CA SER A 63 15.17 2.53 9.14
C SER A 63 15.00 1.48 10.24
N VAL A 64 15.52 1.75 11.45
CA VAL A 64 15.42 0.82 12.59
C VAL A 64 13.98 0.71 13.09
N ASP A 65 13.25 1.83 13.14
CA ASP A 65 11.84 1.84 13.55
C ASP A 65 10.95 1.13 12.52
N TYR A 66 11.28 1.27 11.23
CA TYR A 66 10.61 0.48 10.19
C TYR A 66 10.89 -1.01 10.34
N ASP A 67 12.11 -1.41 10.65
CA ASP A 67 12.43 -2.82 10.84
C ASP A 67 11.67 -3.43 12.03
N ASP A 68 11.58 -2.69 13.14
CA ASP A 68 10.81 -3.10 14.32
C ASP A 68 9.32 -3.23 14.01
N MET A 69 8.77 -2.27 13.25
CA MET A 69 7.38 -2.33 12.77
C MET A 69 7.10 -3.56 11.88
N LEU A 70 8.12 -4.09 11.20
CA LEU A 70 8.02 -5.25 10.31
C LEU A 70 8.33 -6.59 11.00
N CYS A 71 8.53 -6.59 12.33
CA CYS A 71 8.67 -7.81 13.13
C CYS A 71 7.38 -8.67 13.13
N PRO A 72 7.49 -10.00 13.37
CA PRO A 72 8.64 -10.73 13.90
C PRO A 72 9.65 -11.26 12.87
N ASP A 73 9.33 -11.31 11.58
CA ASP A 73 10.21 -11.88 10.54
C ASP A 73 10.40 -10.89 9.37
N PRO A 74 11.12 -9.77 9.61
CA PRO A 74 11.25 -8.72 8.63
C PRO A 74 12.23 -9.09 7.51
N VAL A 75 11.84 -8.76 6.30
CA VAL A 75 12.64 -8.89 5.08
C VAL A 75 13.33 -7.55 4.85
N MET A 76 14.52 -7.43 5.44
CA MET A 76 15.24 -6.16 5.63
C MET A 76 15.81 -5.55 4.34
N HIS A 77 16.02 -6.36 3.29
CA HIS A 77 16.73 -5.88 2.10
C HIS A 77 16.02 -4.71 1.39
N VAL A 78 14.68 -4.72 1.32
CA VAL A 78 13.92 -3.62 0.70
C VAL A 78 13.86 -2.41 1.63
N SER A 79 13.58 -2.60 2.92
CA SER A 79 13.48 -1.51 3.89
C SER A 79 14.79 -0.75 4.02
N HIS A 80 15.93 -1.43 3.92
CA HIS A 80 17.26 -0.79 3.99
C HIS A 80 17.74 -0.20 2.68
N SER A 81 17.34 -0.78 1.55
CA SER A 81 17.74 -0.26 0.23
C SER A 81 16.89 0.94 -0.19
N PHE A 82 15.63 0.99 0.27
CA PHE A 82 14.61 1.94 -0.17
C PHE A 82 13.65 2.32 0.98
N ASP A 83 14.21 2.75 2.09
CA ASP A 83 13.53 3.30 3.28
C ASP A 83 12.35 4.25 2.98
N THR A 84 12.48 5.12 2.00
CA THR A 84 11.43 6.04 1.54
C THR A 84 10.15 5.33 1.10
N LEU A 85 10.24 4.10 0.60
CA LEU A 85 9.06 3.29 0.25
C LEU A 85 8.24 2.90 1.48
N PHE A 86 8.89 2.76 2.64
CA PHE A 86 8.28 2.44 3.93
C PHE A 86 7.93 3.68 4.77
N THR A 87 8.41 4.86 4.39
CA THR A 87 8.00 6.12 5.04
C THR A 87 6.62 6.58 4.55
N CYS A 88 6.45 6.75 3.24
CA CYS A 88 5.23 7.29 2.64
C CYS A 88 4.95 6.76 1.21
N GLY A 89 5.67 5.71 0.80
CA GLY A 89 5.59 5.17 -0.55
C GLY A 89 4.71 3.91 -0.71
N PRO A 90 4.87 3.22 -1.84
CA PRO A 90 4.13 2.00 -2.18
C PRO A 90 4.18 0.88 -1.13
N CYS A 91 5.31 0.71 -0.44
CA CYS A 91 5.49 -0.42 0.47
C CYS A 91 4.80 -0.19 1.82
N ILE A 92 4.82 1.03 2.36
CA ILE A 92 4.01 1.34 3.56
C ILE A 92 2.52 1.27 3.27
N PHE A 93 2.12 1.59 2.03
CA PHE A 93 0.73 1.45 1.62
C PHE A 93 0.28 -0.02 1.71
N GLY A 94 0.99 -0.93 1.03
CA GLY A 94 0.70 -2.36 1.12
C GLY A 94 0.81 -2.94 2.54
N ALA A 95 1.81 -2.50 3.31
CA ALA A 95 1.95 -2.86 4.73
C ALA A 95 0.73 -2.47 5.57
N SER A 96 0.20 -1.27 5.34
CA SER A 96 -1.00 -0.77 6.02
C SER A 96 -2.23 -1.62 5.70
N LEU A 97 -2.40 -2.01 4.44
CA LEU A 97 -3.50 -2.90 4.04
C LEU A 97 -3.39 -4.26 4.73
N ASN A 98 -2.19 -4.85 4.73
CA ASN A 98 -1.95 -6.12 5.43
C ASN A 98 -2.27 -6.01 6.92
N LYS A 99 -1.93 -4.90 7.58
CA LYS A 99 -2.28 -4.65 8.98
C LYS A 99 -3.80 -4.69 9.20
N VAL A 100 -4.59 -4.00 8.36
CA VAL A 100 -6.06 -4.05 8.42
C VAL A 100 -6.57 -5.48 8.18
N LEU A 101 -5.95 -6.21 7.27
CA LEU A 101 -6.30 -7.59 6.95
C LEU A 101 -5.88 -8.62 8.02
N GLY A 102 -5.21 -8.19 9.09
CA GLY A 102 -4.65 -9.08 10.12
C GLY A 102 -3.50 -9.96 9.62
N ARG A 103 -2.81 -9.53 8.55
CA ARG A 103 -1.68 -10.21 7.93
C ARG A 103 -0.36 -9.56 8.39
N HIS A 104 0.75 -10.28 8.21
CA HIS A 104 2.07 -9.68 8.36
C HIS A 104 2.24 -8.52 7.37
N MET A 105 2.87 -7.41 7.77
CA MET A 105 2.97 -6.21 6.93
C MET A 105 3.65 -6.46 5.57
N GLN A 106 4.52 -7.46 5.47
CA GLN A 106 5.17 -7.86 4.22
C GLN A 106 4.53 -9.06 3.52
N SER A 107 3.31 -9.44 3.90
CA SER A 107 2.55 -10.46 3.19
C SER A 107 2.32 -10.02 1.74
N GLN A 108 2.44 -10.96 0.81
CA GLN A 108 2.27 -10.67 -0.61
C GLN A 108 0.78 -10.55 -0.96
N PHE A 109 0.51 -9.72 -1.96
CA PHE A 109 -0.80 -9.63 -2.58
C PHE A 109 -0.84 -10.51 -3.83
N GLU A 110 -1.97 -11.19 -4.00
CA GLU A 110 -2.35 -11.82 -5.26
C GLU A 110 -3.15 -10.83 -6.09
N VAL A 111 -3.04 -10.95 -7.42
CA VAL A 111 -3.87 -10.18 -8.34
C VAL A 111 -5.31 -10.68 -8.24
N GLY A 112 -6.27 -9.76 -8.30
CA GLY A 112 -7.70 -10.06 -8.21
C GLY A 112 -8.31 -9.61 -6.89
N GLU A 113 -9.42 -10.23 -6.52
CA GLU A 113 -10.14 -9.87 -5.31
C GLU A 113 -9.39 -10.22 -4.01
N ILE A 114 -9.36 -9.27 -3.08
CA ILE A 114 -8.79 -9.45 -1.74
C ILE A 114 -9.78 -10.21 -0.87
N ASP A 115 -9.33 -11.34 -0.39
CA ASP A 115 -10.05 -12.12 0.60
C ASP A 115 -9.84 -11.56 2.03
N LEU A 116 -10.85 -10.84 2.53
CA LEU A 116 -10.81 -10.18 3.84
C LEU A 116 -10.62 -11.15 5.02
N TRP A 117 -11.07 -12.40 4.87
CA TRP A 117 -11.14 -13.36 5.97
C TRP A 117 -10.16 -14.53 5.83
N GLN A 118 -9.20 -14.43 4.90
CA GLN A 118 -8.24 -15.48 4.59
C GLN A 118 -7.52 -15.99 5.86
N VAL A 119 -6.98 -15.07 6.65
CA VAL A 119 -6.21 -15.40 7.88
C VAL A 119 -7.05 -16.22 8.87
N GLN A 120 -8.32 -15.88 9.06
CA GLN A 120 -9.17 -16.66 9.97
C GLN A 120 -9.51 -18.03 9.42
N ARG A 121 -9.76 -18.16 8.11
CA ARG A 121 -10.02 -19.49 7.53
C ARG A 121 -8.80 -20.39 7.66
N ASP A 122 -7.61 -19.84 7.41
CA ASP A 122 -6.34 -20.58 7.52
C ASP A 122 -6.10 -21.05 8.95
N ASN A 123 -6.51 -20.27 9.95
CA ASN A 123 -6.34 -20.59 11.38
C ASN A 123 -7.45 -21.47 11.97
N ALA A 124 -8.70 -21.33 11.52
CA ALA A 124 -9.85 -21.92 12.18
C ALA A 124 -10.03 -23.43 11.93
N ASN A 125 -9.39 -24.02 10.90
CA ASN A 125 -9.60 -25.41 10.45
C ASN A 125 -11.08 -25.84 10.32
N THR A 126 -12.02 -24.89 10.37
CA THR A 126 -13.46 -25.06 10.45
C THR A 126 -14.13 -23.90 9.71
N HIS A 127 -15.31 -24.14 9.15
CA HIS A 127 -16.01 -23.15 8.31
C HIS A 127 -16.67 -22.01 9.09
N ASN A 128 -16.65 -22.03 10.43
CA ASN A 128 -17.24 -20.99 11.26
C ASN A 128 -16.15 -20.03 11.71
N ILE A 129 -16.07 -18.87 11.07
CA ILE A 129 -15.18 -17.78 11.46
C ILE A 129 -15.89 -16.96 12.53
N GLU A 130 -15.37 -16.96 13.75
CA GLU A 130 -15.77 -15.97 14.75
C GLU A 130 -15.10 -14.63 14.40
N VAL A 131 -15.92 -13.63 14.04
CA VAL A 131 -15.47 -12.27 13.76
C VAL A 131 -15.82 -11.39 14.95
N ASN A 132 -14.82 -10.68 15.48
CA ASN A 132 -15.05 -9.68 16.53
C ASN A 132 -15.89 -8.53 15.95
N SER A 133 -16.89 -8.04 16.70
CA SER A 133 -17.72 -6.89 16.30
C SER A 133 -16.92 -5.62 16.02
N ASP A 134 -15.73 -5.50 16.63
CA ASP A 134 -14.85 -4.34 16.48
C ASP A 134 -13.78 -4.54 15.39
N ASP A 135 -13.87 -5.60 14.59
CA ASP A 135 -12.89 -5.86 13.52
C ASP A 135 -13.00 -4.81 12.41
N PRO A 136 -11.92 -4.07 12.08
CA PRO A 136 -11.97 -2.99 11.10
C PRO A 136 -12.38 -3.46 9.70
N ARG A 137 -12.22 -4.74 9.38
CA ARG A 137 -12.65 -5.30 8.09
C ARG A 137 -14.16 -5.32 7.90
N LEU A 138 -14.93 -5.31 8.98
CA LEU A 138 -16.39 -5.19 8.91
C LEU A 138 -16.84 -3.85 8.32
N SER A 139 -15.97 -2.83 8.36
CA SER A 139 -16.24 -1.50 7.80
C SER A 139 -15.70 -1.30 6.37
N ILE A 140 -15.16 -2.35 5.73
CA ILE A 140 -14.70 -2.29 4.34
C ILE A 140 -15.92 -2.28 3.41
N PRO A 141 -16.17 -1.19 2.66
CA PRO A 141 -17.27 -1.16 1.70
C PRO A 141 -16.91 -1.95 0.44
N GLY A 142 -17.85 -2.74 -0.04
CA GLY A 142 -17.73 -3.44 -1.33
C GLY A 142 -16.52 -4.37 -1.44
N ARG A 143 -16.17 -4.69 -2.68
CA ARG A 143 -15.05 -5.54 -3.07
C ARG A 143 -13.77 -4.71 -3.11
N SER A 144 -12.68 -5.35 -2.73
CA SER A 144 -11.33 -4.79 -2.80
C SER A 144 -10.53 -5.54 -3.86
N ILE A 145 -10.00 -4.86 -4.86
CA ILE A 145 -9.37 -5.48 -6.04
C ILE A 145 -7.90 -5.06 -6.19
N ILE A 146 -7.02 -6.03 -6.39
CA ILE A 146 -5.62 -5.81 -6.78
C ILE A 146 -5.48 -5.94 -8.29
N LEU A 147 -5.08 -4.85 -8.95
CA LEU A 147 -4.81 -4.84 -10.38
C LEU A 147 -3.42 -5.42 -10.67
N LYS A 148 -3.32 -6.13 -11.78
CA LYS A 148 -2.05 -6.62 -12.29
C LYS A 148 -1.28 -5.47 -12.93
N GLN A 149 0.02 -5.46 -12.66
CA GLN A 149 1.01 -4.75 -13.43
C GLN A 149 2.02 -5.78 -13.93
N ASN A 150 2.39 -5.72 -15.21
CA ASN A 150 3.52 -6.50 -15.73
C ASN A 150 4.44 -5.58 -16.51
N LYS A 151 5.54 -5.16 -15.88
CA LYS A 151 6.48 -4.19 -16.47
C LYS A 151 7.16 -4.73 -17.72
N ASN A 152 7.36 -6.06 -17.83
CA ASN A 152 8.08 -6.69 -18.94
C ASN A 152 7.19 -6.95 -20.17
N ASP A 153 5.90 -7.21 -19.96
CA ASP A 153 4.96 -7.57 -21.03
C ASP A 153 4.10 -6.37 -21.45
N MET A 154 3.60 -5.63 -20.46
CA MET A 154 2.63 -4.57 -20.67
C MET A 154 3.25 -3.17 -20.62
N GLY A 155 4.53 -3.05 -20.28
CA GLY A 155 5.19 -1.80 -19.93
C GLY A 155 4.85 -1.35 -18.51
N ALA A 156 5.64 -0.44 -17.95
CA ALA A 156 5.50 0.02 -16.56
C ALA A 156 4.19 0.79 -16.27
N HIS A 157 3.42 1.09 -17.31
CA HIS A 157 2.35 2.07 -17.26
C HIS A 157 0.95 1.51 -17.49
N ARG A 158 0.79 0.19 -17.54
CA ARG A 158 -0.49 -0.46 -17.83
C ARG A 158 -0.93 -1.32 -16.65
N PHE A 159 -2.20 -1.15 -16.28
CA PHE A 159 -2.82 -1.84 -15.14
C PHE A 159 -4.05 -2.59 -15.61
N THR A 160 -4.12 -3.88 -15.34
CA THR A 160 -5.19 -4.77 -15.81
C THR A 160 -6.01 -5.35 -14.68
N TRP A 161 -7.32 -5.44 -14.93
CA TRP A 161 -8.22 -6.28 -14.17
C TRP A 161 -8.36 -7.61 -14.91
N GLU A 162 -7.58 -8.61 -14.50
CA GLU A 162 -7.48 -9.90 -15.20
C GLU A 162 -8.82 -10.64 -15.28
N GLU A 163 -9.58 -10.68 -14.19
CA GLU A 163 -10.88 -11.36 -14.14
C GLU A 163 -11.88 -10.82 -15.18
N LYS A 164 -11.74 -9.55 -15.57
CA LYS A 164 -12.57 -8.89 -16.58
C LYS A 164 -11.92 -8.82 -17.95
N ASN A 165 -10.68 -9.31 -18.10
CA ASN A 165 -9.85 -9.14 -19.31
C ASN A 165 -9.80 -7.67 -19.77
N MET A 166 -9.67 -6.74 -18.82
CA MET A 166 -9.80 -5.31 -19.08
C MET A 166 -8.51 -4.56 -18.74
N LEU A 167 -8.06 -3.70 -19.67
CA LEU A 167 -7.05 -2.69 -19.39
C LEU A 167 -7.72 -1.54 -18.64
N PHE A 168 -7.47 -1.46 -17.35
CA PHE A 168 -8.17 -0.53 -16.45
C PHE A 168 -7.61 0.89 -16.57
N ALA A 169 -6.28 1.02 -16.58
CA ALA A 169 -5.63 2.31 -16.70
C ALA A 169 -4.33 2.20 -17.48
N VAL A 170 -4.04 3.26 -18.22
CA VAL A 170 -2.73 3.51 -18.84
C VAL A 170 -2.27 4.87 -18.37
N THR A 171 -1.03 4.98 -17.90
CA THR A 171 -0.41 6.27 -17.61
C THR A 171 0.62 6.60 -18.70
N ASP A 172 0.80 7.87 -18.97
CA ASP A 172 1.87 8.42 -19.80
C ASP A 172 3.05 8.90 -18.94
N MET A 173 3.10 8.49 -17.65
CA MET A 173 4.21 8.85 -16.77
C MET A 173 5.51 8.50 -17.49
N PRO A 174 6.42 9.46 -17.70
CA PRO A 174 7.64 9.21 -18.45
C PRO A 174 8.39 8.04 -17.82
N ASP A 175 8.83 7.10 -18.65
CA ASP A 175 9.70 6.01 -18.19
C ASP A 175 10.96 6.62 -17.57
N TYR A 176 11.72 5.82 -16.81
CA TYR A 176 12.98 6.27 -16.21
C TYR A 176 13.90 6.97 -17.24
N ASP A 177 13.88 6.49 -18.49
CA ASP A 177 14.67 7.01 -19.61
C ASP A 177 14.09 8.28 -20.26
N ASP A 178 12.81 8.58 -20.06
CA ASP A 178 12.13 9.77 -20.61
C ASP A 178 12.26 11.00 -19.69
N ARG A 179 12.79 10.81 -18.48
CA ARG A 179 12.97 11.92 -17.53
C ARG A 179 14.16 12.78 -17.95
N PRO A 180 14.08 14.12 -17.82
CA PRO A 180 15.25 14.95 -17.94
C PRO A 180 16.34 14.44 -16.99
N PRO A 181 17.60 14.30 -17.43
CA PRO A 181 18.69 13.78 -16.59
C PRO A 181 18.93 14.61 -15.32
N THR A 182 18.29 15.79 -15.21
CA THR A 182 18.29 16.69 -14.05
C THR A 182 17.32 16.27 -12.94
N LYS A 183 16.35 15.37 -13.18
CA LYS A 183 15.40 14.89 -12.16
C LYS A 183 15.75 13.48 -11.71
N GLU A 184 16.31 13.36 -10.51
CA GLU A 184 16.66 12.07 -9.93
C GLU A 184 15.43 11.24 -9.58
N HIS A 185 15.53 9.92 -9.80
CA HIS A 185 14.52 8.95 -9.36
C HIS A 185 14.58 8.80 -7.83
N TYR A 186 13.45 8.52 -7.16
CA TYR A 186 13.41 8.37 -5.69
C TYR A 186 14.33 7.24 -5.19
N SER A 187 14.62 6.25 -6.03
CA SER A 187 15.62 5.20 -5.72
C SER A 187 17.05 5.76 -5.56
N LYS A 188 17.32 6.99 -6.03
CA LYS A 188 18.59 7.70 -5.87
C LYS A 188 18.54 8.80 -4.80
N THR A 189 17.39 9.04 -4.18
CA THR A 189 17.23 10.14 -3.21
C THR A 189 17.66 9.80 -1.78
N HIS A 190 18.00 8.53 -1.48
CA HIS A 190 18.43 8.09 -0.14
C HIS A 190 19.57 8.95 0.45
N SER A 191 20.50 9.44 -0.38
CA SER A 191 21.62 10.29 0.08
C SER A 191 21.38 11.79 -0.08
N LYS A 192 20.52 12.23 -1.01
CA LYS A 192 20.30 13.65 -1.35
C LYS A 192 19.09 14.28 -0.66
N ALA A 193 18.01 13.53 -0.46
CA ALA A 193 16.84 14.03 0.25
C ALA A 193 17.06 14.10 1.78
N GLY A 194 18.08 13.39 2.28
CA GLY A 194 18.14 13.02 3.68
C GLY A 194 17.02 12.02 3.95
N VAL A 195 17.34 10.85 4.47
CA VAL A 195 16.30 9.92 4.95
C VAL A 195 15.37 10.72 5.87
N TYR A 196 14.05 10.50 5.76
CA TYR A 196 13.13 11.05 6.76
C TYR A 196 13.58 10.52 8.13
N GLY A 197 14.04 11.43 9.00
CA GLY A 197 14.66 11.07 10.29
C GLY A 197 16.14 11.48 10.42
N VAL A 198 16.82 11.91 9.35
CA VAL A 198 18.20 12.45 9.44
C VAL A 198 18.27 13.96 9.24
N LYS A 199 19.42 14.52 9.68
CA LYS A 199 19.77 15.94 9.65
C LYS A 199 19.34 16.63 8.34
N LYS A 200 18.71 17.81 8.50
CA LYS A 200 18.30 18.83 7.48
C LYS A 200 16.84 18.83 7.04
N LEU A 201 16.05 17.79 7.30
CA LEU A 201 14.63 17.80 6.90
C LEU A 201 13.73 18.46 7.96
N TYR A 202 14.01 18.17 9.24
CA TYR A 202 13.26 18.71 10.37
C TYR A 202 13.93 19.96 10.95
N LYS A 203 13.10 20.89 11.45
CA LYS A 203 13.55 22.14 12.08
C LYS A 203 14.41 21.93 13.33
N ASP A 204 14.13 20.88 14.09
CA ASP A 204 14.83 20.47 15.30
C ASP A 204 14.91 18.94 15.37
N SER A 205 15.34 18.34 16.49
CA SER A 205 15.43 16.89 16.70
C SER A 205 14.34 16.32 17.61
N LEU A 206 13.27 17.07 17.90
CA LEU A 206 12.23 16.67 18.84
C LEU A 206 11.17 15.79 18.16
N ALA A 207 11.02 14.55 18.60
CA ALA A 207 9.88 13.70 18.25
C ALA A 207 8.62 14.14 19.01
N ALA A 208 7.45 13.84 18.46
CA ALA A 208 6.19 14.12 19.15
C ALA A 208 5.96 13.16 20.33
N ASP A 209 6.40 11.91 20.22
CA ASP A 209 6.16 10.82 21.19
C ASP A 209 4.66 10.61 21.48
N GLU A 210 3.85 10.73 20.42
CA GLU A 210 2.39 10.61 20.45
C GLU A 210 1.93 9.54 19.46
N LEU A 211 0.82 8.87 19.80
CA LEU A 211 0.14 7.95 18.90
C LEU A 211 -1.19 8.57 18.46
N ILE A 212 -1.34 8.77 17.16
CA ILE A 212 -2.60 9.15 16.54
C ILE A 212 -3.32 7.89 16.10
N GLU A 213 -4.60 7.78 16.47
CA GLU A 213 -5.49 6.69 16.07
C GLU A 213 -6.70 7.26 15.32
N PHE A 214 -6.99 6.71 14.15
CA PHE A 214 -8.18 7.03 13.38
C PHE A 214 -9.26 5.97 13.62
N VAL A 215 -10.34 6.38 14.30
CA VAL A 215 -11.48 5.49 14.55
C VAL A 215 -12.52 5.68 13.45
N ILE A 216 -12.74 4.63 12.65
CA ILE A 216 -13.81 4.60 11.65
C ILE A 216 -15.08 4.16 12.36
N LYS A 217 -16.04 5.08 12.47
CA LYS A 217 -17.34 4.80 13.07
C LYS A 217 -18.34 4.51 11.96
N HIS A 218 -18.99 3.35 12.03
CA HIS A 218 -20.14 3.08 11.20
C HIS A 218 -21.31 3.94 11.68
N GLN A 219 -21.82 4.82 10.82
CA GLN A 219 -23.21 5.25 10.95
C GLN A 219 -24.06 4.11 10.39
N VAL A 220 -24.78 3.42 11.28
CA VAL A 220 -25.92 2.61 10.86
C VAL A 220 -26.99 3.62 10.44
N ILE A 221 -27.25 3.72 9.13
CA ILE A 221 -28.37 4.49 8.58
C ILE A 221 -29.59 3.58 8.56
#